data_AF-A0A968XV46-F1
#
_entry.id   AF-A0A968XV46-F1
#
_cell.length_a   1.000
_cell.length_b   1.000
_cell.length_c   1.000
_cell.angle_alpha   90.00
_cell.angle_beta   90.00
_cell.angle_gamma   90.00
#
_symmetry.space_group_name_H-M   'P 1'
#
loop_
_entity.id
_entity.type
_entity.pdbx_description
1 polymer ?
#
loop_
_entity_poly.entity_id
_entity_poly.type
_entity_poly.pdbx_seq_one_letter_code
_entity_poly.pdbx_strand_id
1 'polypeptide(L)'
;MNTFAWTTSALAVLALAASTGAPAAVATPALAPVTPWTYVLDSFNDGTEAQGVGNASAFELYSIAYRQQGNAFNVAINSNLSVNRPYPRPNTALNGSINYGDLLLNFSDADRFGASDALYGIRFDGANDTTLGPGLYRQVTVQSLAQVNDGYGSFAQYGDRVRSLGGTPSWGGLELEPYFDPAAAPPTHLQSGQFLGELRFLDDAELAELKFAEQGAIGQYTFGFSVDASLLPAGDFIAHLLTECANDGIAFAAQITDPQAVPDGSGARSLAPMAILAGLLLQRHRQS
;
A
#
# COMPACT_ATOMS: atom_id res chain seq x y z
N MET A 1 -13.25 17.79 -97.62
CA MET A 1 -12.72 18.18 -96.31
C MET A 1 -12.98 17.03 -95.36
N ASN A 2 -11.90 16.48 -94.82
CA ASN A 2 -11.85 15.38 -93.86
C ASN A 2 -12.59 15.73 -92.56
N THR A 3 -13.13 14.72 -91.87
CA THR A 3 -12.56 14.26 -90.57
C THR A 3 -13.15 12.92 -90.12
N PHE A 4 -12.23 12.02 -89.77
CA PHE A 4 -12.38 10.75 -89.07
C PHE A 4 -12.64 10.98 -87.57
N ALA A 5 -13.36 10.08 -86.90
CA ALA A 5 -13.30 9.94 -85.44
C ALA A 5 -13.32 8.46 -85.03
N TRP A 6 -12.35 8.12 -84.18
CA TRP A 6 -11.95 6.77 -83.78
C TRP A 6 -12.68 6.29 -82.51
N THR A 7 -12.92 4.98 -82.43
CA THR A 7 -13.34 4.26 -81.22
C THR A 7 -12.15 3.91 -80.34
N THR A 8 -12.20 4.22 -79.05
CA THR A 8 -11.20 3.79 -78.05
C THR A 8 -11.75 2.64 -77.21
N SER A 9 -11.05 1.51 -77.24
CA SER A 9 -11.26 0.36 -76.34
C SER A 9 -10.44 0.56 -75.07
N ALA A 10 -11.06 0.43 -73.89
CA ALA A 10 -10.38 0.43 -72.61
C ALA A 10 -9.91 -0.99 -72.24
N LEU A 11 -8.60 -1.16 -72.01
CA LEU A 11 -8.04 -2.35 -71.36
C LEU A 11 -8.29 -2.27 -69.85
N ALA A 12 -8.96 -3.28 -69.30
CA ALA A 12 -9.00 -3.52 -67.85
C ALA A 12 -7.80 -4.39 -67.45
N VAL A 13 -6.88 -3.83 -66.66
CA VAL A 13 -5.78 -4.58 -66.03
C VAL A 13 -6.27 -5.11 -64.70
N LEU A 14 -6.42 -6.43 -64.59
CA LEU A 14 -6.76 -7.13 -63.36
C LEU A 14 -5.48 -7.38 -62.56
N ALA A 15 -5.25 -6.60 -61.50
CA ALA A 15 -4.12 -6.81 -60.60
C ALA A 15 -4.47 -7.92 -59.59
N LEU A 16 -3.79 -9.06 -59.72
CA LEU A 16 -3.89 -10.19 -58.80
C LEU A 16 -3.02 -9.89 -57.56
N ALA A 17 -3.64 -9.45 -56.47
CA ALA A 17 -2.94 -9.24 -55.20
C ALA A 17 -2.62 -10.60 -54.56
N ALA A 18 -1.35 -10.99 -54.57
CA ALA A 18 -0.86 -12.16 -53.84
C ALA A 18 -0.85 -11.86 -52.34
N SER A 19 -1.78 -12.45 -51.59
CA SER A 19 -1.78 -12.42 -50.13
C SER A 19 -0.68 -13.34 -49.59
N THR A 20 0.48 -12.77 -49.27
CA THR A 20 1.51 -13.48 -48.50
C THR A 20 1.02 -13.61 -47.06
N GLY A 21 0.49 -14.78 -46.70
CA GLY A 21 0.13 -15.12 -45.33
C GLY A 21 1.37 -15.11 -44.44
N ALA A 22 1.51 -14.07 -43.62
CA ALA A 22 2.50 -14.06 -42.55
C ALA A 22 2.10 -15.12 -41.51
N PRO A 23 3.03 -15.96 -41.03
CA PRO A 23 2.73 -16.89 -39.95
C PRO A 23 2.33 -16.10 -38.71
N ALA A 24 1.20 -16.46 -38.12
CA ALA A 24 0.79 -15.94 -36.82
C ALA A 24 1.86 -16.32 -35.79
N ALA A 25 2.64 -15.34 -35.35
CA ALA A 25 3.54 -15.52 -34.22
C ALA A 25 2.66 -15.84 -32.99
N VAL A 26 2.81 -17.05 -32.46
CA VAL A 26 2.23 -17.40 -31.16
C VAL A 26 2.95 -16.56 -30.13
N ALA A 27 2.29 -15.52 -29.61
CA ALA A 27 2.83 -14.73 -28.52
C ALA A 27 3.00 -15.65 -27.31
N THR A 28 4.25 -15.88 -26.90
CA THR A 28 4.52 -16.49 -25.60
C THR A 28 3.95 -15.56 -24.53
N PRO A 29 3.12 -16.07 -23.59
CA PRO A 29 2.60 -15.23 -22.51
C PRO A 29 3.79 -14.58 -21.81
N ALA A 30 3.80 -13.24 -21.74
CA ALA A 30 4.81 -12.52 -21.00
C ALA A 30 4.74 -13.00 -19.54
N LEU A 31 5.88 -13.37 -18.97
CA LEU A 31 5.95 -13.64 -17.53
C LEU A 31 5.54 -12.36 -16.80
N ALA A 32 4.59 -12.49 -15.89
CA ALA A 32 4.08 -11.35 -15.15
C ALA A 32 5.24 -10.67 -14.36
N PRO A 33 5.23 -9.34 -14.23
CA PRO A 33 6.35 -8.59 -13.67
C PRO A 33 6.65 -9.00 -12.23
N VAL A 34 7.94 -9.12 -11.91
CA VAL A 34 8.47 -9.23 -10.54
C VAL A 34 9.13 -7.90 -10.21
N THR A 35 8.53 -7.14 -9.31
CA THR A 35 9.10 -5.86 -8.85
C THR A 35 10.08 -6.11 -7.69
N PRO A 36 11.14 -5.30 -7.55
CA PRO A 36 11.91 -5.28 -6.31
C PRO A 36 11.03 -4.87 -5.12
N TRP A 37 11.52 -5.15 -3.91
CA TRP A 37 10.92 -4.60 -2.69
C TRP A 37 11.10 -3.09 -2.64
N THR A 38 9.99 -2.39 -2.46
CA THR A 38 9.98 -0.98 -2.09
C THR A 38 9.85 -0.88 -0.58
N TYR A 39 10.69 -0.05 0.05
CA TYR A 39 10.68 0.18 1.50
C TYR A 39 10.14 1.57 1.78
N VAL A 40 9.25 1.66 2.75
CA VAL A 40 8.76 2.90 3.33
C VAL A 40 9.22 2.91 4.77
N LEU A 41 10.02 3.90 5.11
CA LEU A 41 10.48 4.12 6.48
C LEU A 41 9.50 4.99 7.23
N ASP A 42 9.35 4.72 8.51
CA ASP A 42 8.76 5.65 9.46
C ASP A 42 9.83 6.47 10.18
N SER A 43 9.39 7.42 11.01
CA SER A 43 10.23 7.89 12.10
C SER A 43 10.53 6.73 13.04
N PHE A 44 11.72 6.73 13.64
CA PHE A 44 12.13 5.69 14.59
C PHE A 44 11.99 6.18 16.05
N ASN A 45 11.16 7.21 16.24
CA ASN A 45 10.99 7.87 17.53
C ASN A 45 9.58 8.43 17.76
N ASP A 46 8.53 7.77 17.25
CA ASP A 46 7.15 8.26 17.38
C ASP A 46 6.11 7.23 17.75
N GLY A 47 6.39 5.94 17.67
CA GLY A 47 5.60 4.93 18.36
C GLY A 47 5.56 5.23 19.85
N THR A 48 4.35 5.40 20.40
CA THR A 48 4.14 5.98 21.72
C THR A 48 3.79 4.94 22.79
N GLU A 49 4.42 5.05 23.96
CA GLU A 49 3.98 4.41 25.18
C GLU A 49 3.98 5.42 26.35
N ALA A 50 3.45 5.02 27.51
CA ALA A 50 3.44 5.86 28.71
C ALA A 50 4.84 6.37 29.09
N GLN A 51 5.89 5.58 28.86
CA GLN A 51 7.26 5.87 29.30
C GLN A 51 8.16 6.50 28.24
N GLY A 52 7.71 6.64 26.99
CA GLY A 52 8.54 7.22 25.94
C GLY A 52 8.01 6.97 24.53
N VAL A 53 8.88 7.23 23.57
CA VAL A 53 8.66 7.02 22.13
C VAL A 53 9.80 6.20 21.52
N GLY A 54 9.64 5.69 20.30
CA GLY A 54 10.74 5.02 19.61
C GLY A 54 10.97 3.60 20.12
N ASN A 55 12.24 3.23 20.18
CA ASN A 55 12.72 1.98 20.79
C ASN A 55 12.24 1.72 22.24
N ALA A 56 11.76 2.75 22.95
CA ALA A 56 11.19 2.61 24.29
C ALA A 56 9.71 2.15 24.27
N SER A 57 9.08 2.12 23.10
CA SER A 57 7.69 1.71 22.89
C SER A 57 7.63 0.34 22.22
N ALA A 58 6.75 -0.52 22.73
CA ALA A 58 6.41 -1.78 22.07
C ALA A 58 5.62 -1.56 20.76
N PHE A 59 5.09 -0.36 20.52
CA PHE A 59 4.25 -0.05 19.37
C PHE A 59 5.02 0.52 18.18
N GLU A 60 6.34 0.70 18.29
CA GLU A 60 7.16 1.28 17.23
C GLU A 60 7.08 0.48 15.92
N LEU A 61 6.64 1.11 14.84
CA LEU A 61 6.69 0.62 13.47
C LEU A 61 7.86 1.30 12.76
N TYR A 62 8.87 0.54 12.34
CA TYR A 62 10.05 1.13 11.70
C TYR A 62 9.88 1.23 10.18
N SER A 63 9.26 0.22 9.57
CA SER A 63 9.13 0.17 8.12
C SER A 63 8.06 -0.80 7.66
N ILE A 64 7.46 -0.47 6.54
CA ILE A 64 6.70 -1.41 5.71
C ILE A 64 7.39 -1.55 4.35
N ALA A 65 7.46 -2.78 3.85
CA ALA A 65 7.94 -3.09 2.52
C ALA A 65 6.83 -3.74 1.70
N TYR A 66 6.80 -3.44 0.41
CA TYR A 66 5.84 -4.06 -0.50
C TYR A 66 6.46 -4.39 -1.86
N ARG A 67 5.89 -5.37 -2.55
CA ARG A 67 6.22 -5.69 -3.94
C ARG A 67 5.06 -6.42 -4.61
N GLN A 68 5.05 -6.40 -5.94
CA GLN A 68 4.19 -7.26 -6.74
C GLN A 68 5.02 -8.31 -7.49
N GLN A 69 4.58 -9.56 -7.44
CA GLN A 69 5.17 -10.70 -8.16
C GLN A 69 4.07 -11.46 -8.88
N GLY A 70 3.84 -11.10 -10.13
CA GLY A 70 2.65 -11.55 -10.87
C GLY A 70 1.35 -11.18 -10.15
N ASN A 71 0.58 -12.20 -9.75
CA ASN A 71 -0.66 -12.01 -9.00
C ASN A 71 -0.44 -11.88 -7.49
N ALA A 72 0.78 -11.98 -6.97
CA ALA A 72 1.03 -11.82 -5.54
C ALA A 72 1.36 -10.35 -5.22
N PHE A 73 0.50 -9.68 -4.45
CA PHE A 73 0.86 -8.42 -3.79
C PHE A 73 1.34 -8.75 -2.37
N ASN A 74 2.64 -8.62 -2.16
CA ASN A 74 3.29 -8.96 -0.89
C ASN A 74 3.54 -7.70 -0.07
N VAL A 75 3.29 -7.78 1.23
CA VAL A 75 3.54 -6.74 2.20
C VAL A 75 4.31 -7.36 3.38
N ALA A 76 5.33 -6.66 3.87
CA ALA A 76 6.08 -7.04 5.05
C ALA A 76 6.25 -5.84 5.98
N ILE A 77 6.24 -6.09 7.29
CA ILE A 77 6.26 -5.07 8.34
C ILE A 77 7.41 -5.39 9.29
N ASN A 78 8.16 -4.36 9.69
CA ASN A 78 9.19 -4.40 10.71
C ASN A 78 8.85 -3.45 11.86
N SER A 79 8.80 -3.97 13.08
CA SER A 79 8.26 -3.26 14.25
C SER A 79 8.71 -3.89 15.58
N ASN A 80 8.37 -3.24 16.69
CA ASN A 80 8.47 -3.80 18.03
C ASN A 80 7.21 -4.56 18.47
N LEU A 81 6.11 -4.46 17.72
CA LEU A 81 4.84 -5.13 18.03
C LEU A 81 4.77 -6.50 17.34
N SER A 82 4.44 -7.56 18.07
CA SER A 82 4.33 -8.89 17.48
C SER A 82 2.91 -9.17 16.99
N VAL A 83 2.76 -9.62 15.73
CA VAL A 83 1.47 -10.10 15.21
C VAL A 83 0.97 -11.38 15.90
N ASN A 84 1.87 -12.15 16.54
CA ASN A 84 1.54 -13.41 17.19
C ASN A 84 1.55 -13.32 18.72
N ARG A 85 1.95 -12.17 19.28
CA ARG A 85 2.02 -11.94 20.72
C ARG A 85 1.48 -10.54 21.01
N PRO A 86 0.15 -10.41 21.11
CA PRO A 86 -0.49 -9.13 21.42
C PRO A 86 0.09 -8.48 22.66
N TYR A 87 0.16 -7.16 22.66
CA TYR A 87 0.62 -6.41 23.82
C TYR A 87 -0.47 -6.43 24.91
N PRO A 88 -0.23 -6.95 26.12
CA PRO A 88 -1.29 -7.14 27.11
C PRO A 88 -1.78 -5.80 27.70
N ARG A 89 -3.10 -5.57 27.66
CA ARG A 89 -3.83 -4.44 28.27
C ARG A 89 -5.14 -4.93 28.91
N PRO A 90 -5.09 -5.85 29.90
CA PRO A 90 -6.26 -6.59 30.37
C PRO A 90 -7.37 -5.73 30.98
N ASN A 91 -7.08 -4.48 31.34
CA ASN A 91 -8.03 -3.58 32.02
C ASN A 91 -8.46 -2.39 31.17
N THR A 92 -7.86 -2.18 29.99
CA THR A 92 -8.04 -0.94 29.20
C THR A 92 -8.29 -1.19 27.72
N ALA A 93 -7.94 -2.36 27.18
CA ALA A 93 -8.27 -2.73 25.80
C ALA A 93 -9.53 -3.60 25.74
N LEU A 94 -10.27 -3.50 24.63
CA LEU A 94 -11.55 -4.18 24.42
C LEU A 94 -11.43 -5.70 24.58
N ASN A 95 -10.41 -6.31 23.98
CA ASN A 95 -10.13 -7.75 24.09
C ASN A 95 -9.03 -8.08 25.13
N GLY A 96 -8.60 -7.09 25.92
CA GLY A 96 -7.53 -7.22 26.90
C GLY A 96 -6.11 -7.19 26.31
N SER A 97 -5.95 -6.84 25.03
CA SER A 97 -4.66 -6.68 24.36
C SER A 97 -4.70 -5.62 23.26
N ILE A 98 -3.53 -5.13 22.86
CA ILE A 98 -3.34 -4.20 21.74
C ILE A 98 -2.51 -4.87 20.65
N ASN A 99 -2.96 -4.68 19.43
CA ASN A 99 -2.45 -5.29 18.21
C ASN A 99 -2.31 -4.28 17.07
N TYR A 100 -2.12 -4.80 15.87
CA TYR A 100 -2.30 -4.02 14.65
C TYR A 100 -3.78 -3.78 14.37
N GLY A 101 -4.10 -2.61 13.85
CA GLY A 101 -5.32 -2.42 13.10
C GLY A 101 -5.30 -3.18 11.76
N ASP A 102 -6.19 -2.81 10.86
CA ASP A 102 -6.25 -3.39 9.52
C ASP A 102 -5.48 -2.54 8.52
N LEU A 103 -4.88 -3.18 7.51
CA LEU A 103 -4.21 -2.45 6.43
C LEU A 103 -5.26 -1.98 5.44
N LEU A 104 -5.40 -0.67 5.26
CA LEU A 104 -6.40 -0.05 4.39
C LEU A 104 -5.74 0.43 3.10
N LEU A 105 -6.40 0.17 1.95
CA LEU A 105 -5.93 0.58 0.63
C LEU A 105 -7.01 1.41 -0.06
N ASN A 106 -6.70 2.67 -0.35
CA ASN A 106 -7.60 3.61 -0.97
C ASN A 106 -7.20 3.83 -2.44
N PHE A 107 -7.99 3.30 -3.35
CA PHE A 107 -7.82 3.44 -4.81
C PHE A 107 -8.63 4.61 -5.39
N SER A 108 -9.20 5.48 -4.56
CA SER A 108 -9.86 6.68 -5.07
C SER A 108 -8.84 7.73 -5.49
N ASP A 109 -9.17 8.53 -6.51
CA ASP A 109 -8.40 9.71 -6.90
C ASP A 109 -8.50 10.86 -5.87
N ALA A 110 -9.02 10.60 -4.67
CA ALA A 110 -9.20 11.62 -3.64
C ALA A 110 -7.89 11.88 -2.91
N ASP A 111 -7.57 13.16 -2.75
CA ASP A 111 -6.47 13.67 -1.92
C ASP A 111 -6.73 13.51 -0.42
N ARG A 112 -7.90 12.99 -0.02
CA ARG A 112 -8.35 12.82 1.36
C ARG A 112 -8.90 11.43 1.60
N PHE A 113 -8.61 10.90 2.77
CA PHE A 113 -9.20 9.67 3.26
C PHE A 113 -10.69 9.86 3.55
N GLY A 114 -11.50 8.92 3.08
CA GLY A 114 -12.93 8.87 3.33
C GLY A 114 -13.51 7.55 2.87
N ALA A 115 -14.70 7.22 3.37
CA ALA A 115 -15.43 6.05 2.90
C ALA A 115 -15.75 6.21 1.40
N SER A 116 -15.29 5.27 0.60
CA SER A 116 -15.53 5.22 -0.85
C SER A 116 -15.69 3.77 -1.29
N ASP A 117 -16.36 3.55 -2.43
CA ASP A 117 -16.42 2.23 -3.07
C ASP A 117 -15.04 1.72 -3.52
N ALA A 118 -14.03 2.60 -3.55
CA ALA A 118 -12.65 2.29 -3.90
C ALA A 118 -11.78 1.98 -2.66
N LEU A 119 -12.38 1.83 -1.47
CA LEU A 119 -11.67 1.44 -0.26
C LEU A 119 -11.67 -0.09 -0.08
N TYR A 120 -10.46 -0.61 0.11
CA TYR A 120 -10.16 -2.00 0.36
C TYR A 120 -9.51 -2.15 1.73
N GLY A 121 -9.62 -3.34 2.31
CA GLY A 121 -9.09 -3.65 3.62
C GLY A 121 -8.47 -5.03 3.67
N ILE A 122 -7.34 -5.16 4.33
CA ILE A 122 -6.68 -6.44 4.61
C ILE A 122 -6.68 -6.65 6.11
N ARG A 123 -7.49 -7.62 6.53
CA ARG A 123 -7.60 -8.14 7.89
C ARG A 123 -6.56 -9.24 8.06
N PHE A 124 -5.39 -8.95 8.59
CA PHE A 124 -4.33 -9.95 8.75
C PHE A 124 -4.14 -10.44 10.18
N ASP A 125 -4.31 -9.55 11.17
CA ASP A 125 -4.02 -9.86 12.57
C ASP A 125 -5.23 -10.47 13.27
N GLY A 126 -5.40 -11.79 13.22
CA GLY A 126 -6.56 -12.47 13.82
C GLY A 126 -6.84 -12.20 15.30
N ALA A 127 -5.93 -11.53 16.04
CA ALA A 127 -6.12 -11.13 17.43
C ALA A 127 -6.62 -9.69 17.63
N ASN A 128 -6.70 -8.87 16.58
CA ASN A 128 -7.27 -7.50 16.68
C ASN A 128 -8.81 -7.50 16.85
N ASP A 129 -9.36 -6.34 17.23
CA ASP A 129 -10.76 -6.11 17.60
C ASP A 129 -11.77 -6.04 16.42
N THR A 130 -11.32 -6.19 15.18
CA THR A 130 -12.23 -6.32 14.03
C THR A 130 -12.96 -7.66 14.08
N THR A 131 -14.29 -7.61 13.94
CA THR A 131 -15.17 -8.78 14.01
C THR A 131 -15.23 -9.61 12.72
N LEU A 132 -14.64 -9.13 11.63
CA LEU A 132 -14.51 -9.85 10.36
C LEU A 132 -13.37 -10.88 10.46
N GLY A 133 -13.49 -12.00 9.74
CA GLY A 133 -12.41 -13.00 9.64
C GLY A 133 -11.21 -12.51 8.83
N PRO A 134 -10.03 -13.14 8.95
CA PRO A 134 -8.86 -12.75 8.17
C PRO A 134 -9.09 -12.82 6.65
N GLY A 135 -8.55 -11.85 5.90
CA GLY A 135 -8.63 -11.83 4.44
C GLY A 135 -8.63 -10.44 3.82
N LEU A 136 -8.79 -10.42 2.49
CA LEU A 136 -8.95 -9.22 1.68
C LEU A 136 -10.44 -8.89 1.50
N TYR A 137 -10.77 -7.61 1.67
CA TYR A 137 -12.13 -7.09 1.58
C TYR A 137 -12.19 -5.88 0.65
N ARG A 138 -13.34 -5.69 -0.01
CA ARG A 138 -13.67 -4.48 -0.78
C ARG A 138 -14.91 -3.78 -0.23
N GLN A 139 -15.12 -2.55 -0.70
CA GLN A 139 -16.24 -1.69 -0.31
C GLN A 139 -16.34 -1.61 1.21
N VAL A 140 -15.18 -1.44 1.84
CA VAL A 140 -15.09 -1.51 3.29
C VAL A 140 -15.58 -0.22 3.91
N THR A 141 -16.22 -0.33 5.07
CA THR A 141 -16.37 0.79 5.99
C THR A 141 -15.39 0.60 7.14
N VAL A 142 -14.93 1.71 7.70
CA VAL A 142 -13.91 1.71 8.74
C VAL A 142 -14.42 2.38 10.00
N GLN A 143 -13.83 2.03 11.12
CA GLN A 143 -14.08 2.65 12.41
C GLN A 143 -12.76 2.89 13.13
N SER A 144 -12.77 3.85 14.06
CA SER A 144 -11.68 4.02 15.01
C SER A 144 -12.02 3.27 16.29
N LEU A 145 -11.17 2.33 16.69
CA LEU A 145 -11.21 1.75 18.04
C LEU A 145 -10.10 2.31 18.93
N ALA A 146 -9.39 3.35 18.48
CA ALA A 146 -8.23 3.89 19.17
C ALA A 146 -8.57 4.29 20.61
N GLN A 147 -9.59 5.14 20.83
CA GLN A 147 -9.99 5.52 22.20
C GLN A 147 -10.59 4.38 23.01
N VAL A 148 -11.25 3.42 22.36
CA VAL A 148 -11.78 2.22 23.05
C VAL A 148 -10.63 1.42 23.66
N ASN A 149 -9.48 1.47 23.00
CA ASN A 149 -8.26 0.79 23.38
C ASN A 149 -7.24 1.69 24.09
N ASP A 150 -7.69 2.77 24.75
CA ASP A 150 -6.82 3.70 25.50
C ASP A 150 -5.77 4.43 24.64
N GLY A 151 -6.08 4.58 23.36
CA GLY A 151 -5.32 5.30 22.37
C GLY A 151 -5.81 6.73 22.12
N TYR A 152 -5.48 7.26 20.95
CA TYR A 152 -5.75 8.66 20.61
C TYR A 152 -7.10 8.87 19.93
N GLY A 153 -7.80 9.94 20.31
CA GLY A 153 -9.03 10.39 19.69
C GLY A 153 -8.85 11.16 18.40
N SER A 154 -7.62 11.60 18.09
CA SER A 154 -7.30 12.22 16.81
C SER A 154 -5.83 12.08 16.44
N PHE A 155 -5.53 12.24 15.16
CA PHE A 155 -4.16 12.31 14.65
C PHE A 155 -3.36 13.47 15.27
N ALA A 156 -4.00 14.62 15.51
CA ALA A 156 -3.37 15.74 16.19
C ALA A 156 -3.00 15.40 17.64
N GLN A 157 -3.87 14.68 18.36
CA GLN A 157 -3.58 14.26 19.74
C GLN A 157 -2.37 13.32 19.81
N TYR A 158 -2.26 12.37 18.88
CA TYR A 158 -1.05 11.55 18.72
C TYR A 158 0.18 12.43 18.50
N GLY A 159 0.13 13.33 17.51
CA GLY A 159 1.26 14.17 17.15
C GLY A 159 1.74 15.06 18.30
N ASP A 160 0.81 15.63 19.07
CA ASP A 160 1.13 16.42 20.25
C ASP A 160 1.75 15.57 21.37
N ARG A 161 1.26 14.34 21.56
CA ARG A 161 1.83 13.41 22.52
C ARG A 161 3.27 13.03 22.15
N VAL A 162 3.54 12.67 20.90
CA VAL A 162 4.90 12.37 20.42
C VAL A 162 5.84 13.55 20.68
N ARG A 163 5.44 14.77 20.28
CA ARG A 163 6.24 15.98 20.51
C ARG A 163 6.48 16.26 21.99
N SER A 164 5.48 16.04 22.84
CA SER A 164 5.61 16.22 24.29
C SER A 164 6.62 15.27 24.93
N LEU A 165 6.84 14.11 24.31
CA LEU A 165 7.84 13.10 24.71
C LEU A 165 9.20 13.29 24.02
N GLY A 166 9.35 14.34 23.19
CA GLY A 166 10.59 14.66 22.49
C GLY A 166 10.79 13.90 21.17
N GLY A 167 9.76 13.21 20.66
CA GLY A 167 9.77 12.53 19.37
C GLY A 167 9.39 13.43 18.20
N THR A 168 9.45 12.86 16.99
CA THR A 168 9.02 13.51 15.74
C THR A 168 7.87 12.72 15.14
N PRO A 169 6.62 13.21 15.23
CA PRO A 169 5.48 12.46 14.71
C PRO A 169 5.57 12.34 13.19
N SER A 170 5.36 11.14 12.71
CA SER A 170 5.42 10.73 11.32
C SER A 170 4.28 9.75 11.03
N TRP A 171 4.02 9.53 9.75
CA TRP A 171 3.16 8.45 9.24
C TRP A 171 3.88 7.76 8.07
N GLY A 172 5.19 7.61 8.21
CA GLY A 172 6.14 7.18 7.19
C GLY A 172 6.14 7.96 5.88
N GLY A 173 5.72 7.31 4.80
CA GLY A 173 5.93 7.77 3.43
C GLY A 173 4.99 8.87 2.96
N LEU A 174 4.03 9.29 3.80
CA LEU A 174 3.08 10.34 3.51
C LEU A 174 2.99 11.35 4.65
N GLU A 175 2.85 12.62 4.27
CA GLU A 175 2.47 13.69 5.20
C GLU A 175 1.04 13.45 5.72
N LEU A 176 0.78 13.85 6.97
CA LEU A 176 -0.55 13.72 7.58
C LEU A 176 -1.62 14.46 6.75
N GLU A 177 -1.32 15.68 6.32
CA GLU A 177 -2.21 16.47 5.45
C GLU A 177 -1.73 16.42 3.98
N PRO A 178 -2.65 16.41 3.00
CA PRO A 178 -4.11 16.53 3.12
C PRO A 178 -4.85 15.21 3.39
N TYR A 179 -4.14 14.07 3.35
CA TYR A 179 -4.79 12.76 3.32
C TYR A 179 -5.64 12.49 4.56
N PHE A 180 -5.09 12.73 5.74
CA PHE A 180 -5.83 12.65 7.00
C PHE A 180 -6.23 14.04 7.47
N ASP A 181 -7.46 14.16 8.00
CA ASP A 181 -7.84 15.32 8.79
C ASP A 181 -7.21 15.20 10.19
N PRO A 182 -6.34 16.14 10.63
CA PRO A 182 -5.70 16.04 11.93
C PRO A 182 -6.69 15.97 13.11
N ALA A 183 -7.90 16.51 12.95
CA ALA A 183 -8.93 16.48 13.98
C ALA A 183 -9.75 15.19 13.98
N ALA A 184 -9.66 14.36 12.93
CA ALA A 184 -10.42 13.12 12.81
C ALA A 184 -9.82 11.99 13.66
N ALA A 185 -10.70 11.09 14.10
CA ALA A 185 -10.31 9.86 14.78
C ALA A 185 -9.57 8.92 13.81
N PRO A 186 -8.45 8.30 14.22
CA PRO A 186 -7.68 7.44 13.31
C PRO A 186 -8.46 6.17 12.93
N PRO A 187 -8.66 5.87 11.63
CA PRO A 187 -9.41 4.71 11.16
C PRO A 187 -8.56 3.43 11.30
N THR A 188 -8.67 2.76 12.44
CA THR A 188 -7.79 1.61 12.76
C THR A 188 -8.36 0.27 12.31
N HIS A 189 -9.68 0.14 12.12
CA HIS A 189 -10.34 -1.16 11.93
C HIS A 189 -11.37 -1.16 10.81
N LEU A 190 -11.54 -2.32 10.17
CA LEU A 190 -12.69 -2.60 9.33
C LEU A 190 -13.94 -2.78 10.20
N GLN A 191 -14.99 -2.07 9.85
CA GLN A 191 -16.32 -2.26 10.43
C GLN A 191 -17.16 -3.22 9.59
N SER A 192 -17.05 -3.14 8.27
CA SER A 192 -17.74 -4.03 7.33
C SER A 192 -16.99 -4.10 6.01
N GLY A 193 -17.32 -5.09 5.18
CA GLY A 193 -16.78 -5.23 3.84
C GLY A 193 -17.23 -6.51 3.17
N GLN A 194 -17.05 -6.61 1.86
CA GLN A 194 -17.26 -7.85 1.11
C GLN A 194 -15.94 -8.62 1.01
N PHE A 195 -15.91 -9.85 1.54
CA PHE A 195 -14.76 -10.75 1.41
C PHE A 195 -14.48 -11.08 -0.06
N LEU A 196 -13.21 -10.98 -0.45
CA LEU A 196 -12.73 -11.27 -1.80
C LEU A 196 -11.85 -12.52 -1.85
N GLY A 197 -11.02 -12.74 -0.83
CA GLY A 197 -10.07 -13.83 -0.84
C GLY A 197 -9.28 -13.95 0.45
N GLU A 198 -8.68 -15.12 0.63
CA GLU A 198 -7.78 -15.41 1.73
C GLU A 198 -6.44 -14.68 1.54
N LEU A 199 -5.72 -14.51 2.65
CA LEU A 199 -4.33 -14.08 2.65
C LEU A 199 -3.42 -15.28 2.91
N ARG A 200 -2.16 -15.15 2.51
CA ARG A 200 -1.10 -16.11 2.82
C ARG A 200 0.02 -15.39 3.56
N PHE A 201 0.38 -15.86 4.76
CA PHE A 201 1.56 -15.34 5.43
C PHE A 201 2.83 -15.73 4.67
N LEU A 202 3.79 -14.80 4.62
CA LEU A 202 5.11 -15.05 4.03
C LEU A 202 5.91 -15.97 4.95
N ASP A 203 6.64 -16.91 4.35
CA ASP A 203 7.52 -17.81 5.10
C ASP A 203 8.90 -17.19 5.37
N ASP A 204 9.73 -17.88 6.15
CA ASP A 204 11.06 -17.40 6.51
C ASP A 204 11.97 -17.19 5.29
N ALA A 205 11.80 -17.95 4.20
CA ALA A 205 12.61 -17.81 3.00
C ALA A 205 12.23 -16.55 2.22
N GLU A 206 10.93 -16.26 2.10
CA GLU A 206 10.43 -15.02 1.49
C GLU A 206 10.83 -13.79 2.32
N LEU A 207 10.75 -13.89 3.65
CA LEU A 207 11.17 -12.81 4.55
C LEU A 207 12.68 -12.58 4.55
N ALA A 208 13.51 -13.60 4.30
CA ALA A 208 14.96 -13.48 4.21
C ALA A 208 15.44 -12.62 3.02
N GLU A 209 14.58 -12.37 2.03
CA GLU A 209 14.87 -11.46 0.91
C GLU A 209 14.80 -9.98 1.31
N LEU A 210 14.17 -9.66 2.45
CA LEU A 210 13.98 -8.29 2.92
C LEU A 210 15.27 -7.68 3.48
N LYS A 211 15.41 -6.37 3.25
CA LYS A 211 16.61 -5.59 3.57
C LYS A 211 16.35 -4.47 4.59
N PHE A 212 15.41 -4.68 5.51
CA PHE A 212 15.05 -3.69 6.53
C PHE A 212 16.25 -3.17 7.33
N ALA A 213 17.14 -4.06 7.77
CA ALA A 213 18.34 -3.67 8.53
C ALA A 213 19.31 -2.81 7.70
N GLU A 214 19.38 -3.00 6.38
CA GLU A 214 20.18 -2.15 5.49
C GLU A 214 19.56 -0.74 5.35
N GLN A 215 18.27 -0.60 5.64
CA GLN A 215 17.56 0.69 5.71
C GLN A 215 17.56 1.30 7.13
N GLY A 216 18.20 0.64 8.11
CA GLY A 216 18.19 1.08 9.51
C GLY A 216 16.91 0.73 10.29
N ALA A 217 15.92 0.10 9.65
CA ALA A 217 14.72 -0.40 10.32
C ALA A 217 15.07 -1.70 11.07
N ILE A 218 15.25 -1.59 12.38
CA ILE A 218 15.69 -2.69 13.26
C ILE A 218 14.69 -2.87 14.40
N GLY A 219 13.48 -3.29 14.05
CA GLY A 219 12.46 -3.75 14.99
C GLY A 219 12.71 -5.17 15.49
N GLN A 220 12.05 -5.51 16.60
CA GLN A 220 12.12 -6.84 17.22
C GLN A 220 11.47 -7.94 16.39
N TYR A 221 10.46 -7.59 15.58
CA TYR A 221 9.67 -8.54 14.81
C TYR A 221 9.63 -8.15 13.33
N THR A 222 9.62 -9.17 12.48
CA THR A 222 9.34 -9.03 11.06
C THR A 222 8.35 -10.11 10.67
N PHE A 223 7.31 -9.72 9.95
CA PHE A 223 6.33 -10.64 9.38
C PHE A 223 5.82 -10.05 8.07
N GLY A 224 5.10 -10.85 7.30
CA GLY A 224 4.47 -10.36 6.09
C GLY A 224 3.36 -11.28 5.63
N PHE A 225 2.59 -10.78 4.68
CA PHE A 225 1.50 -11.53 4.05
C PHE A 225 1.41 -11.16 2.57
N SER A 226 0.65 -11.98 1.85
CA SER A 226 0.40 -11.87 0.43
C SER A 226 -1.10 -11.96 0.18
N VAL A 227 -1.59 -11.16 -0.77
CA VAL A 227 -2.95 -11.24 -1.31
C VAL A 227 -2.90 -11.38 -2.83
N ASP A 228 -3.99 -11.87 -3.41
CA ASP A 228 -4.13 -11.94 -4.86
C ASP A 228 -4.38 -10.54 -5.45
N ALA A 229 -3.38 -9.98 -6.10
CA ALA A 229 -3.40 -8.69 -6.77
C ALA A 229 -4.45 -8.61 -7.88
N SER A 230 -4.90 -9.73 -8.46
CA SER A 230 -5.98 -9.74 -9.44
C SER A 230 -7.37 -9.41 -8.84
N LEU A 231 -7.47 -9.44 -7.50
CA LEU A 231 -8.65 -9.01 -6.75
C LEU A 231 -8.63 -7.51 -6.40
N LEU A 232 -7.52 -6.83 -6.67
CA LEU A 232 -7.34 -5.40 -6.46
C LEU A 232 -7.50 -4.63 -7.78
N PRO A 233 -7.95 -3.36 -7.75
CA PRO A 233 -7.88 -2.49 -8.91
C PRO A 233 -6.42 -2.29 -9.33
N ALA A 234 -6.17 -2.27 -10.63
CA ALA A 234 -4.90 -1.74 -11.14
C ALA A 234 -4.88 -0.22 -10.99
N GLY A 235 -3.69 0.35 -10.81
CA GLY A 235 -3.48 1.79 -10.66
C GLY A 235 -2.93 2.17 -9.29
N ASP A 236 -2.92 3.47 -9.05
CA ASP A 236 -2.32 4.07 -7.85
C ASP A 236 -3.26 3.94 -6.65
N PHE A 237 -2.68 3.81 -5.47
CA PHE A 237 -3.42 3.81 -4.21
C PHE A 237 -2.60 4.41 -3.09
N ILE A 238 -3.30 4.91 -2.08
CA ILE A 238 -2.71 5.22 -0.77
C ILE A 238 -3.08 4.12 0.20
N ALA A 239 -2.07 3.54 0.83
CA ALA A 239 -2.23 2.57 1.90
C ALA A 239 -1.87 3.17 3.26
N HIS A 240 -2.50 2.66 4.31
CA HIS A 240 -2.07 2.92 5.68
C HIS A 240 -2.37 1.77 6.62
N LEU A 241 -1.46 1.59 7.58
CA LEU A 241 -1.57 0.66 8.69
C LEU A 241 -1.35 1.44 9.97
N LEU A 242 -2.27 1.31 10.91
CA LEU A 242 -2.17 1.89 12.24
C LEU A 242 -2.22 0.75 13.26
N THR A 243 -1.61 0.94 14.44
CA THR A 243 -1.92 0.08 15.60
C THR A 243 -3.34 0.34 16.11
N GLU A 244 -3.94 -0.57 16.87
CA GLU A 244 -5.36 -0.45 17.27
C GLU A 244 -5.66 0.85 18.02
N CYS A 245 -4.73 1.28 18.86
CA CYS A 245 -4.72 2.52 19.64
C CYS A 245 -4.27 3.76 18.85
N ALA A 246 -3.85 3.59 17.60
CA ALA A 246 -3.07 4.56 16.85
C ALA A 246 -1.84 5.06 17.63
N ASN A 247 -1.20 4.17 18.39
CA ASN A 247 0.06 4.47 19.09
C ASN A 247 1.23 4.71 18.14
N ASP A 248 1.07 4.27 16.89
CA ASP A 248 1.98 4.42 15.78
C ASP A 248 1.26 4.01 14.47
N GLY A 249 1.83 4.31 13.31
CA GLY A 249 1.32 3.90 12.02
C GLY A 249 2.11 4.39 10.80
N ILE A 250 2.05 3.64 9.71
CA ILE A 250 2.69 4.00 8.44
C ILE A 250 1.65 4.16 7.34
N ALA A 251 1.75 5.24 6.57
CA ALA A 251 1.02 5.49 5.34
C ALA A 251 1.97 5.66 4.15
N PHE A 252 1.55 5.23 2.96
CA PHE A 252 2.38 5.30 1.75
C PHE A 252 1.55 5.28 0.48
N ALA A 253 2.10 5.86 -0.59
CA ALA A 253 1.59 5.70 -1.94
C ALA A 253 2.27 4.49 -2.62
N ALA A 254 1.49 3.76 -3.41
CA ALA A 254 1.94 2.61 -4.17
C ALA A 254 1.07 2.41 -5.42
N GLN A 255 1.39 1.40 -6.22
CA GLN A 255 0.68 1.07 -7.44
C GLN A 255 0.52 -0.44 -7.59
N ILE A 256 -0.66 -0.88 -8.01
CA ILE A 256 -0.89 -2.24 -8.52
C ILE A 256 -0.75 -2.20 -10.04
N THR A 257 0.20 -2.98 -10.58
CA THR A 257 0.28 -3.20 -12.02
C THR A 257 -0.74 -4.25 -12.41
N ASP A 258 -1.47 -4.04 -13.51
CA ASP A 258 -2.39 -5.06 -14.03
C ASP A 258 -1.60 -6.35 -14.35
N PRO A 259 -1.82 -7.46 -13.61
CA PRO A 259 -1.07 -8.70 -13.83
C PRO A 259 -1.36 -9.34 -15.19
N GLN A 260 -2.47 -8.96 -15.82
CA GLN A 260 -2.93 -9.47 -17.11
C GLN A 260 -2.66 -8.50 -18.27
N ALA A 261 -2.04 -7.35 -18.00
CA ALA A 261 -1.65 -6.43 -19.07
C ALA A 261 -0.64 -7.11 -20.00
N VAL A 262 -1.10 -7.40 -21.22
CA VAL A 262 -0.19 -7.76 -22.32
C VAL A 262 0.68 -6.53 -22.57
N PRO A 263 2.02 -6.67 -22.63
CA PRO A 263 2.88 -5.56 -23.05
C PRO A 263 2.51 -5.18 -24.48
N ASP A 264 1.61 -4.21 -24.65
CA ASP A 264 1.49 -3.55 -25.92
C ASP A 264 2.81 -2.80 -26.13
N GLY A 265 3.43 -2.96 -27.29
CA GLY A 265 4.74 -2.36 -27.59
C GLY A 265 4.72 -0.83 -27.68
N SER A 266 3.72 -0.15 -27.11
CA SER A 266 3.43 1.27 -27.25
C SER A 266 3.26 2.03 -25.93
N GLY A 267 3.15 1.34 -24.79
CA GLY A 267 2.63 1.96 -23.56
C GLY A 267 3.55 2.06 -22.34
N ALA A 268 4.76 1.49 -22.33
CA ALA A 268 5.64 1.53 -21.15
C ALA A 268 6.27 2.93 -20.94
N ARG A 269 5.45 3.93 -20.67
CA ARG A 269 5.86 5.10 -19.89
C ARG A 269 5.97 4.62 -18.44
N SER A 270 7.07 3.96 -18.14
CA SER A 270 7.54 3.77 -16.78
C SER A 270 7.63 5.16 -16.15
N LEU A 271 6.65 5.49 -15.31
CA LEU A 271 6.82 6.58 -14.37
C LEU A 271 7.89 6.09 -13.40
N ALA A 272 9.07 6.70 -13.48
CA ALA A 272 10.11 6.49 -12.52
C ALA A 272 9.48 6.62 -11.12
N PRO A 273 9.76 5.69 -10.19
CA PRO A 273 9.28 5.84 -8.82
C PRO A 273 9.78 7.20 -8.32
N MET A 274 8.84 8.12 -8.03
CA MET A 274 9.16 9.28 -7.24
C MET A 274 9.50 8.74 -5.85
N ALA A 275 10.78 8.45 -5.64
CA ALA A 275 11.36 8.45 -4.31
C ALA A 275 11.13 9.86 -3.78
N ILE A 276 10.05 10.04 -3.01
CA ILE A 276 9.88 11.22 -2.18
C ILE A 276 11.05 11.19 -1.22
N LEU A 277 12.06 11.99 -1.53
CA LEU A 277 13.25 12.21 -0.72
C LEU A 277 12.81 13.03 0.50
N ALA A 278 12.13 12.39 1.45
CA ALA A 278 11.85 12.94 2.77
C ALA A 278 13.18 12.96 3.54
N GLY A 279 13.98 14.00 3.33
CA GLY A 279 15.25 14.13 4.02
C GLY A 279 16.20 15.13 3.39
N LEU A 280 15.86 16.43 3.39
CA LEU A 280 16.83 17.53 3.21
C LEU A 280 16.22 18.93 3.52
N LEU A 281 15.60 19.12 4.70
CA LEU A 281 15.27 20.47 5.22
C LEU A 281 15.63 20.69 6.70
N LEU A 282 16.61 19.96 7.21
CA LEU A 282 17.18 20.20 8.54
C LEU A 282 18.60 20.73 8.46
N GLN A 283 18.82 21.82 7.70
CA GLN A 283 20.09 22.55 7.80
C GLN A 283 20.07 23.99 7.27
N ARG A 284 19.10 24.83 7.66
CA ARG A 284 19.30 26.28 7.47
C ARG A 284 18.45 27.25 8.29
N HIS A 285 18.24 27.04 9.60
CA HIS A 285 17.87 28.15 10.49
C HIS A 285 18.57 28.05 11.85
N ARG A 286 19.88 28.30 11.81
CA ARG A 286 20.62 28.95 12.90
C ARG A 286 21.53 29.96 12.24
N GLN A 287 21.03 31.18 12.06
CA GLN A 287 21.75 32.47 12.10
C GLN A 287 20.72 33.60 11.95
N SER A 288 20.10 33.98 13.06
CA SER A 288 19.82 35.36 13.49
C SER A 288 19.35 35.33 14.93
#